data_AF-A0A1F3V3N1-F1
#
_entry.id   AF-A0A1F3V3N1-F1
#
_cell.length_a   1.000
_cell.length_b   1.000
_cell.length_c   1.000
_cell.angle_alpha   90.00
_cell.angle_beta   90.00
_cell.angle_gamma   90.00
#
_symmetry.space_group_name_H-M   'P 1'
#
loop_
_entity.id
_entity.type
_entity.pdbx_description
1 polymer ?
#
loop_
_entity_poly.entity_id
_entity_poly.type
_entity_poly.pdbx_seq_one_letter_code
_entity_poly.pdbx_strand_id
1 'polypeptide(L)'
;MKSHLFFSIAIICWLSMRPIQAETAVEKYTRPIISFITETINNYFPGTFAEKENSEEEEILLPKIPEIKDKAMAIQERGDSKSPDDVALNAKSEEVEKYNYLFLADLFLAVKNREIREEEVASWMNVLGQKGTREGIYRALVLDSEYRGLEQIKGPVSTGAIEFTQDIFGKFLNMEVSSDAISQFNGHTVKRIVTENALEVIDALYAQSPDDFYNWYAVFSSDLAKAFADNMQGEIRKNSSKRIHREWVKEVPLQHAKAEVIIKLHMIYNKIM
;
A
#
# COMPACT_ATOMS: atom_id res chain seq x y z
N MET A 1 22.03 -52.71 -19.77
CA MET A 1 20.72 -52.02 -19.82
C MET A 1 19.99 -51.94 -18.46
N LYS A 2 20.66 -52.00 -17.31
CA LYS A 2 20.04 -51.85 -15.97
C LYS A 2 20.60 -50.69 -15.11
N SER A 3 21.61 -49.94 -15.58
CA SER A 3 22.24 -48.86 -14.81
C SER A 3 21.63 -47.48 -15.02
N HIS A 4 20.86 -47.24 -16.10
CA HIS A 4 20.23 -45.94 -16.34
C HIS A 4 18.90 -45.74 -15.59
N LEU A 5 18.27 -46.81 -15.09
CA LEU A 5 16.99 -46.71 -14.38
C LEU A 5 17.17 -46.29 -12.91
N PHE A 6 18.31 -46.60 -12.29
CA PHE A 6 18.61 -46.21 -10.90
C PHE A 6 18.97 -44.73 -10.75
N PHE A 7 19.55 -44.11 -11.78
CA PHE A 7 19.92 -42.70 -11.74
C PHE A 7 18.69 -41.77 -11.84
N SER A 8 17.67 -42.18 -12.60
CA SER A 8 16.45 -41.38 -12.78
C SER A 8 15.53 -41.39 -11.54
N ILE A 9 15.53 -42.47 -10.75
CA ILE A 9 14.71 -42.55 -9.52
C ILE A 9 15.36 -41.76 -8.37
N ALA A 10 16.69 -41.70 -8.31
CA ALA A 10 17.41 -40.92 -7.29
C ALA A 10 17.20 -39.40 -7.44
N ILE A 11 17.09 -38.89 -8.67
CA ILE A 11 16.85 -37.45 -8.94
C ILE A 11 15.42 -37.05 -8.59
N ILE A 12 14.44 -37.95 -8.80
CA ILE A 12 13.04 -37.70 -8.45
C ILE A 12 12.83 -37.68 -6.93
N CYS A 13 13.52 -38.54 -6.18
CA CYS A 13 13.51 -38.47 -4.70
C CYS A 13 14.24 -37.25 -4.12
N TRP A 14 15.25 -36.71 -4.81
CA TRP A 14 15.95 -35.51 -4.37
C TRP A 14 15.13 -34.23 -4.63
N LEU A 15 14.29 -34.22 -5.67
CA LEU A 15 13.37 -33.11 -5.97
C LEU A 15 12.09 -33.11 -5.12
N SER A 16 11.71 -34.24 -4.50
CA SER A 16 10.54 -34.34 -3.62
C SER A 16 10.82 -34.05 -2.13
N MET A 17 12.07 -33.73 -1.76
CA MET A 17 12.49 -33.49 -0.36
C MET A 17 12.74 -32.01 -0.01
N ARG A 18 12.01 -31.07 -0.62
CA ARG A 18 11.93 -29.70 -0.09
C ARG A 18 10.51 -29.27 0.25
N PRO A 19 9.93 -29.78 1.35
CA PRO A 19 8.98 -29.00 2.11
C PRO A 19 9.74 -28.16 3.16
N ILE A 20 9.33 -26.91 3.33
CA ILE A 20 9.50 -26.13 4.58
C ILE A 20 10.92 -25.58 4.84
N GLN A 21 11.29 -24.51 4.12
CA GLN A 21 12.27 -23.54 4.62
C GLN A 21 11.85 -22.07 4.39
N ALA A 22 10.71 -21.81 3.75
CA ALA A 22 10.16 -20.45 3.61
C ALA A 22 9.45 -19.97 4.89
N GLU A 23 8.99 -20.89 5.75
CA GLU A 23 8.19 -20.57 6.94
C GLU A 23 9.05 -20.02 8.10
N THR A 24 10.33 -20.40 8.17
CA THR A 24 11.23 -20.00 9.28
C THR A 24 11.91 -18.65 9.06
N ALA A 25 12.04 -18.17 7.82
CA ALA A 25 12.56 -16.82 7.55
C ALA A 25 11.49 -15.75 7.82
N VAL A 26 10.25 -16.01 7.40
CA VAL A 26 9.12 -15.14 7.68
C VAL A 26 8.92 -15.00 9.18
N GLU A 27 8.85 -16.09 9.96
CA GLU A 27 8.70 -15.99 11.42
C GLU A 27 9.86 -15.29 12.13
N LYS A 28 11.10 -15.49 11.65
CA LYS A 28 12.30 -14.93 12.29
C LYS A 28 12.42 -13.41 12.14
N TYR A 29 11.88 -12.84 11.06
CA TYR A 29 11.98 -11.40 10.78
C TYR A 29 10.65 -10.63 10.87
N THR A 30 9.50 -11.28 10.64
CA THR A 30 8.19 -10.62 10.79
C THR A 30 7.75 -10.48 12.24
N ARG A 31 8.07 -11.43 13.14
CA ARG A 31 7.71 -11.29 14.57
C ARG A 31 8.37 -10.07 15.22
N PRO A 32 9.68 -9.81 15.04
CA PRO A 32 10.31 -8.59 15.58
C PRO A 32 9.76 -7.29 14.99
N ILE A 33 9.37 -7.30 13.70
CA ILE A 33 8.82 -6.12 13.01
C ILE A 33 7.39 -5.84 13.50
N ILE A 34 6.54 -6.87 13.60
CA ILE A 34 5.17 -6.75 14.11
C ILE A 34 5.20 -6.33 15.58
N SER A 35 6.02 -6.99 16.42
CA SER A 35 6.15 -6.60 17.83
C SER A 35 6.65 -5.17 17.98
N PHE A 36 7.59 -4.73 17.13
CA PHE A 36 8.10 -3.37 17.14
C PHE A 36 7.06 -2.34 16.66
N ILE A 37 6.26 -2.64 15.63
CA ILE A 37 5.17 -1.78 15.16
C ILE A 37 4.12 -1.63 16.27
N THR A 38 3.73 -2.73 16.92
CA THR A 38 2.79 -2.70 18.05
C THR A 38 3.36 -1.95 19.25
N GLU A 39 4.64 -2.12 19.56
CA GLU A 39 5.34 -1.40 20.64
C GLU A 39 5.49 0.10 20.31
N THR A 40 5.76 0.46 19.06
CA THR A 40 5.88 1.86 18.61
C THR A 40 4.54 2.58 18.62
N ILE A 41 3.48 1.93 18.15
CA ILE A 41 2.12 2.44 18.23
C ILE A 41 1.75 2.67 19.70
N ASN A 42 2.02 1.71 20.59
CA ASN A 42 1.69 1.86 22.02
C ASN A 42 2.55 2.90 22.75
N ASN A 43 3.81 3.12 22.33
CA ASN A 43 4.72 4.08 22.96
C ASN A 43 4.47 5.54 22.54
N TYR A 44 4.07 5.78 21.30
CA TYR A 44 3.74 7.14 20.82
C TYR A 44 2.25 7.49 21.00
N PHE A 45 1.39 6.49 21.12
CA PHE A 45 -0.04 6.63 21.33
C PHE A 45 -0.50 5.85 22.58
N PRO A 46 0.05 6.15 23.78
CA PRO A 46 -0.32 5.43 25.00
C PRO A 46 -1.80 5.69 25.34
N GLY A 47 -2.62 4.65 25.23
CA GLY A 47 -4.06 4.70 25.53
C GLY A 47 -4.98 4.97 24.34
N THR A 48 -4.46 5.16 23.12
CA THR A 48 -5.27 5.48 21.93
C THR A 48 -5.95 4.26 21.31
N PHE A 49 -5.49 3.05 21.68
CA PHE A 49 -6.07 1.76 21.27
C PHE A 49 -6.61 0.94 22.44
N ALA A 50 -6.77 1.54 23.63
CA ALA A 50 -7.60 0.93 24.65
C ALA A 50 -9.02 0.85 24.08
N GLU A 51 -9.56 -0.37 23.95
CA GLU A 51 -10.91 -0.67 23.49
C GLU A 51 -11.94 0.14 24.28
N LYS A 52 -12.22 1.36 23.85
CA LYS A 52 -13.49 2.02 24.12
C LYS A 52 -14.45 1.58 23.01
N GLU A 53 -14.90 0.33 23.12
CA GLU A 53 -16.21 -0.05 22.62
C GLU A 53 -17.25 0.79 23.38
N ASN A 54 -18.23 1.38 22.69
CA ASN A 54 -19.31 2.24 23.21
C ASN A 54 -19.02 3.74 23.41
N SER A 55 -18.56 4.43 22.37
CA SER A 55 -19.05 5.79 22.12
C SER A 55 -19.78 5.77 20.79
N GLU A 56 -21.04 6.24 20.77
CA GLU A 56 -21.84 6.46 19.56
C GLU A 56 -20.93 6.89 18.41
N GLU A 57 -20.80 6.04 17.39
CA GLU A 57 -19.92 6.32 16.27
C GLU A 57 -20.41 7.61 15.60
N GLU A 58 -19.68 8.72 15.77
CA GLU A 58 -19.86 9.88 14.90
C GLU A 58 -19.86 9.35 13.47
N GLU A 59 -20.94 9.63 12.75
CA GLU A 59 -21.13 9.10 11.40
C GLU A 59 -20.13 9.78 10.46
N ILE A 60 -18.92 9.22 10.37
CA ILE A 60 -17.91 9.67 9.42
C ILE A 60 -18.39 9.24 8.04
N LEU A 61 -18.90 10.23 7.30
CA LEU A 61 -19.43 10.09 5.95
C LEU A 61 -18.34 10.29 4.92
N LEU A 62 -18.52 9.63 3.77
CA LEU A 62 -17.66 9.86 2.62
C LEU A 62 -17.92 11.29 2.10
N PRO A 63 -16.89 12.12 1.89
CA PRO A 63 -17.07 13.46 1.35
C PRO A 63 -17.51 13.39 -0.11
N LYS A 64 -17.92 14.53 -0.66
CA LYS A 64 -18.16 14.65 -2.09
C LYS A 64 -16.83 14.48 -2.85
N ILE A 65 -16.74 13.45 -3.69
CA ILE A 65 -15.54 13.18 -4.49
C ILE A 65 -15.45 14.22 -5.64
N PRO A 66 -14.29 14.85 -5.85
CA PRO A 66 -14.10 15.82 -6.92
C PRO A 66 -14.14 15.14 -8.30
N GLU A 67 -14.62 15.88 -9.31
CA GLU A 67 -14.50 15.45 -10.70
C GLU A 67 -13.07 15.64 -11.17
N ILE A 68 -12.36 14.53 -11.44
CA ILE A 68 -11.05 14.56 -12.08
C ILE A 68 -11.28 14.84 -13.57
N LYS A 69 -11.05 16.07 -14.01
CA LYS A 69 -11.08 16.41 -15.45
C LYS A 69 -9.84 15.83 -16.14
N ASP A 70 -10.04 15.32 -17.35
CA ASP A 70 -9.02 14.66 -18.18
C ASP A 70 -7.64 15.33 -18.12
N LYS A 71 -6.62 14.48 -17.99
CA LYS A 71 -5.20 14.78 -17.86
C LYS A 71 -4.74 15.93 -18.76
N ALA A 72 -4.74 17.14 -18.23
CA ALA A 72 -3.61 18.01 -18.52
C ALA A 72 -2.43 17.42 -17.75
N MET A 73 -1.29 17.22 -18.43
CA MET A 73 0.02 17.21 -17.77
C MET A 73 0.21 18.57 -17.10
N ALA A 74 -0.55 18.85 -16.05
CA ALA A 74 -0.19 19.85 -15.10
C ALA A 74 0.95 19.22 -14.31
N ILE A 75 2.14 19.28 -14.90
CA ILE A 75 3.30 19.72 -14.12
C ILE A 75 2.84 21.08 -13.57
N GLN A 76 2.05 21.07 -12.49
CA GLN A 76 2.01 22.23 -11.64
C GLN A 76 3.46 22.37 -11.24
N GLU A 77 4.09 23.44 -11.73
CA GLU A 77 5.18 24.07 -11.04
C GLU A 77 4.74 24.21 -9.58
N ARG A 78 4.99 23.19 -8.74
CA ARG A 78 5.08 23.34 -7.29
C ARG A 78 6.40 24.07 -7.03
N GLY A 79 6.55 25.24 -7.64
CA GLY A 79 7.43 26.30 -7.17
C GLY A 79 6.74 26.95 -5.99
N ASP A 80 7.41 26.97 -4.86
CA ASP A 80 7.22 27.94 -3.78
C ASP A 80 5.95 27.90 -2.92
N SER A 81 5.11 26.87 -2.98
CA SER A 81 4.24 26.56 -1.84
C SER A 81 4.97 25.58 -0.93
N LYS A 82 5.30 26.02 0.29
CA LYS A 82 5.78 25.15 1.37
C LYS A 82 4.95 23.87 1.35
N SER A 83 5.57 22.74 1.04
CA SER A 83 4.86 21.46 1.04
C SER A 83 4.19 21.31 2.41
N PRO A 84 2.91 20.90 2.49
CA PRO A 84 2.25 20.56 3.75
C PRO A 84 2.99 19.50 4.58
N ASP A 85 4.05 18.90 4.03
CA ASP A 85 4.97 17.96 4.68
C ASP A 85 5.85 18.59 5.79
N ASP A 86 5.72 19.89 6.08
CA ASP A 86 6.36 20.55 7.23
C ASP A 86 5.67 20.23 8.58
N VAL A 87 4.74 19.27 8.63
CA VAL A 87 4.51 18.51 9.87
C VAL A 87 5.77 17.67 10.08
N ALA A 88 6.83 18.32 10.55
CA ALA A 88 8.05 17.66 10.96
C ALA A 88 7.63 16.60 11.97
N LEU A 89 7.83 15.33 11.62
CA LEU A 89 7.95 14.32 12.64
C LEU A 89 9.00 14.87 13.60
N ASN A 90 8.61 15.25 14.81
CA ASN A 90 9.53 15.61 15.90
C ASN A 90 10.26 14.34 16.39
N ALA A 91 10.71 13.53 15.44
CA ALA A 91 11.36 12.26 15.60
C ALA A 91 12.86 12.47 15.46
N LYS A 92 13.64 11.67 16.17
CA LYS A 92 15.10 11.70 16.03
C LYS A 92 15.48 11.21 14.63
N SER A 93 16.65 11.62 14.14
CA SER A 93 17.16 11.21 12.81
C SER A 93 17.13 9.68 12.63
N GLU A 94 17.49 8.94 13.67
CA GLU A 94 17.48 7.46 13.67
C GLU A 94 16.06 6.87 13.50
N GLU A 95 15.04 7.52 14.08
CA GLU A 95 13.64 7.09 13.96
C GLU A 95 13.12 7.33 12.55
N VAL A 96 13.45 8.49 11.96
CA VAL A 96 13.10 8.83 10.57
C VAL A 96 13.71 7.82 9.60
N GLU A 97 14.98 7.47 9.79
CA GLU A 97 15.64 6.46 8.97
C GLU A 97 14.96 5.10 9.06
N LYS A 98 14.60 4.68 10.28
CA LYS A 98 13.88 3.43 10.51
C LYS A 98 12.52 3.41 9.81
N TYR A 99 11.74 4.49 9.91
CA TYR A 99 10.45 4.58 9.24
C TYR A 99 10.58 4.55 7.72
N ASN A 100 11.60 5.22 7.18
CA ASN A 100 11.87 5.19 5.76
C ASN A 100 12.26 3.79 5.29
N TYR A 101 13.07 3.07 6.04
CA TYR A 101 13.38 1.66 5.74
C TYR A 101 12.13 0.78 5.75
N LEU A 102 11.29 0.87 6.79
CA LEU A 102 10.05 0.09 6.89
C LEU A 102 9.10 0.39 5.73
N PHE A 103 8.93 1.67 5.38
CA PHE A 103 8.17 2.08 4.21
C PHE A 103 8.70 1.43 2.92
N LEU A 104 10.02 1.46 2.70
CA LEU A 104 10.63 0.88 1.50
C LEU A 104 10.44 -0.64 1.46
N ALA A 105 10.58 -1.33 2.58
CA ALA A 105 10.34 -2.76 2.68
C ALA A 105 8.88 -3.12 2.33
N ASP A 106 7.91 -2.45 2.95
CA ASP A 106 6.48 -2.63 2.67
C ASP A 106 6.15 -2.31 1.21
N LEU A 107 6.70 -1.21 0.67
CA LEU A 107 6.45 -0.79 -0.69
C LEU A 107 6.97 -1.82 -1.71
N PHE A 108 8.20 -2.31 -1.54
CA PHE A 108 8.76 -3.31 -2.45
C PHE A 108 7.99 -4.64 -2.39
N LEU A 109 7.60 -5.05 -1.18
CA LEU A 109 6.78 -6.24 -1.01
C LEU A 109 5.41 -6.06 -1.67
N ALA A 110 4.77 -4.91 -1.48
CA ALA A 110 3.44 -4.65 -2.05
C ALA A 110 3.50 -4.47 -3.58
N VAL A 111 4.45 -3.72 -4.12
CA VAL A 111 4.52 -3.34 -5.54
C VAL A 111 5.19 -4.42 -6.38
N LYS A 112 6.32 -4.96 -5.93
CA LYS A 112 7.15 -5.91 -6.69
C LYS A 112 7.01 -7.37 -6.22
N ASN A 113 6.28 -7.61 -5.13
CA ASN A 113 6.09 -8.94 -4.55
C ASN A 113 7.42 -9.64 -4.19
N ARG A 114 8.40 -8.85 -3.72
CA ARG A 114 9.69 -9.33 -3.24
C ARG A 114 10.26 -8.41 -2.18
N GLU A 115 11.23 -8.90 -1.42
CA GLU A 115 12.00 -8.09 -0.50
C GLU A 115 12.87 -7.07 -1.25
N ILE A 116 13.07 -5.92 -0.62
CA ILE A 116 13.99 -4.89 -1.10
C ILE A 116 15.45 -5.36 -0.90
N ARG A 117 16.29 -5.16 -1.92
CA ARG A 117 17.71 -5.53 -1.86
C ARG A 117 18.53 -4.43 -1.18
N GLU A 118 19.68 -4.77 -0.61
CA GLU A 118 20.54 -3.82 0.11
C GLU A 118 20.97 -2.63 -0.76
N GLU A 119 21.30 -2.87 -2.03
CA GLU A 119 21.65 -1.80 -2.98
C GLU A 119 20.47 -0.87 -3.29
N GLU A 120 19.25 -1.39 -3.27
CA GLU A 120 18.03 -0.61 -3.48
C GLU A 120 17.69 0.22 -2.24
N VAL A 121 17.86 -0.35 -1.03
CA VAL A 121 17.70 0.37 0.23
C VAL A 121 18.61 1.60 0.25
N ALA A 122 19.91 1.43 -0.01
CA ALA A 122 20.87 2.54 0.01
C ALA A 122 20.49 3.65 -0.98
N SER A 123 20.10 3.28 -2.20
CA SER A 123 19.68 4.22 -3.24
C SER A 123 18.43 5.01 -2.83
N TRP A 124 17.37 4.32 -2.40
CA TRP A 124 16.10 4.97 -2.07
C TRP A 124 16.15 5.74 -0.75
N MET A 125 16.94 5.30 0.23
CA MET A 125 17.20 6.05 1.46
C MET A 125 17.90 7.37 1.15
N ASN A 126 18.85 7.40 0.22
CA ASN A 126 19.47 8.64 -0.23
C ASN A 126 18.45 9.58 -0.92
N VAL A 127 17.54 9.03 -1.74
CA VAL A 127 16.44 9.83 -2.34
C VAL A 127 15.54 10.43 -1.26
N LEU A 128 15.13 9.65 -0.26
CA LEU A 128 14.33 10.14 0.88
C LEU A 128 15.08 11.20 1.70
N GLY A 129 16.38 10.99 1.95
CA GLY A 129 17.24 11.97 2.62
C GLY A 129 17.39 13.29 1.85
N GLN A 130 17.29 13.24 0.52
CA GLN A 130 17.27 14.42 -0.36
C GLN A 130 15.87 15.01 -0.56
N LYS A 131 14.91 14.69 0.32
CA LYS A 131 13.51 15.16 0.26
C LYS A 131 12.71 14.66 -0.95
N GLY A 132 13.10 13.51 -1.52
CA GLY A 132 12.25 12.78 -2.45
C GLY A 132 10.95 12.33 -1.78
N THR A 133 9.84 12.35 -2.51
CA THR A 133 8.52 11.97 -1.97
C THR A 133 8.30 10.46 -2.03
N ARG A 134 7.52 9.93 -1.10
CA ARG A 134 7.15 8.49 -1.10
C ARG A 134 6.34 8.11 -2.33
N GLU A 135 5.44 9.00 -2.73
CA GLU A 135 4.70 8.90 -3.99
C GLU A 135 5.65 8.88 -5.20
N GLY A 136 6.68 9.74 -5.22
CA GLY A 136 7.67 9.78 -6.29
C GLY A 136 8.46 8.48 -6.41
N ILE A 137 8.81 7.86 -5.28
CA ILE A 137 9.46 6.53 -5.25
C ILE A 137 8.51 5.48 -5.81
N TYR A 138 7.25 5.44 -5.37
CA TYR A 138 6.25 4.52 -5.93
C TYR A 138 6.13 4.66 -7.46
N ARG A 139 5.99 5.90 -7.97
CA ARG A 139 5.91 6.19 -9.40
C ARG A 139 7.15 5.71 -10.14
N ALA A 140 8.34 5.89 -9.56
CA ALA A 140 9.57 5.39 -10.16
C ALA A 140 9.59 3.85 -10.24
N LEU A 141 9.10 3.15 -9.22
CA LEU A 141 9.01 1.68 -9.25
C LEU A 141 8.04 1.17 -10.32
N VAL A 142 6.85 1.75 -10.44
CA VAL A 142 5.86 1.26 -11.41
C VAL A 142 6.16 1.65 -12.86
N LEU A 143 7.10 2.56 -13.09
CA LEU A 143 7.57 2.96 -14.41
C LEU A 143 8.86 2.25 -14.84
N ASP A 144 9.50 1.50 -13.95
CA ASP A 144 10.76 0.82 -14.26
C ASP A 144 10.58 -0.36 -15.24
N SER A 145 11.70 -0.93 -15.70
CA SER A 145 11.65 -2.08 -16.61
C SER A 145 11.15 -3.37 -15.95
N GLU A 146 11.34 -3.53 -14.65
CA GLU A 146 10.92 -4.71 -13.90
C GLU A 146 9.39 -4.76 -13.81
N TYR A 147 8.76 -3.66 -13.40
CA TYR A 147 7.30 -3.54 -13.31
C TYR A 147 6.64 -3.60 -14.68
N ARG A 148 7.24 -2.97 -15.71
CA ARG A 148 6.76 -3.13 -17.10
C ARG A 148 6.78 -4.58 -17.57
N GLY A 149 7.74 -5.39 -17.09
CA GLY A 149 7.75 -6.83 -17.33
C GLY A 149 6.52 -7.53 -16.73
N LEU A 150 6.08 -7.12 -15.53
CA LEU A 150 4.87 -7.63 -14.88
C LEU A 150 3.60 -7.27 -15.64
N GLU A 151 3.50 -6.04 -16.16
CA GLU A 151 2.36 -5.58 -16.97
C GLU A 151 2.23 -6.35 -18.30
N GLN A 152 3.32 -6.92 -18.82
CA GLN A 152 3.33 -7.71 -20.05
C GLN A 152 2.93 -9.17 -19.86
N ILE A 153 2.81 -9.64 -18.62
CA ILE A 153 2.37 -11.01 -18.33
C ILE A 153 0.94 -11.18 -18.85
N LYS A 154 0.74 -12.14 -19.75
CA LYS A 154 -0.60 -12.44 -20.26
C LYS A 154 -1.38 -13.23 -19.22
N GLY A 155 -2.55 -12.70 -18.85
CA GLY A 155 -3.50 -13.39 -17.98
C GLY A 155 -4.73 -12.50 -17.81
N PRO A 156 -5.94 -13.07 -17.82
CA PRO A 156 -7.12 -12.29 -17.51
C PRO A 156 -7.06 -11.82 -16.05
N VAL A 157 -7.59 -10.62 -15.79
CA VAL A 157 -7.83 -10.16 -14.42
C VAL A 157 -8.87 -11.08 -13.79
N SER A 158 -8.65 -11.49 -12.53
CA SER A 158 -9.60 -12.31 -11.80
C SER A 158 -10.94 -11.58 -11.60
N THR A 159 -12.03 -12.34 -11.47
CA THR A 159 -13.36 -11.76 -11.20
C THR A 159 -13.36 -10.91 -9.92
N GLY A 160 -12.71 -11.38 -8.85
CA GLY A 160 -12.59 -10.63 -7.61
C GLY A 160 -11.83 -9.31 -7.77
N ALA A 161 -10.76 -9.28 -8.59
CA ALA A 161 -10.05 -8.05 -8.89
C ALA A 161 -10.89 -7.09 -9.76
N ILE A 162 -11.73 -7.60 -10.67
CA ILE A 162 -12.68 -6.77 -11.43
C ILE A 162 -13.72 -6.13 -10.51
N GLU A 163 -14.39 -6.94 -9.68
CA GLU A 163 -15.43 -6.46 -8.75
C GLU A 163 -14.87 -5.43 -7.76
N PHE A 164 -13.71 -5.73 -7.18
CA PHE A 164 -13.01 -4.79 -6.30
C PHE A 164 -12.66 -3.48 -7.01
N THR A 165 -12.17 -3.57 -8.25
CA THR A 165 -11.85 -2.38 -9.06
C THR A 165 -13.10 -1.52 -9.31
N GLN A 166 -14.23 -2.14 -9.66
CA GLN A 166 -15.48 -1.42 -9.88
C GLN A 166 -15.99 -0.73 -8.61
N ASP A 167 -15.91 -1.41 -7.46
CA ASP A 167 -16.28 -0.81 -6.17
C ASP A 167 -15.40 0.40 -5.84
N ILE A 168 -14.07 0.28 -6.00
CA ILE A 168 -13.15 1.40 -5.76
C ILE A 168 -13.43 2.58 -6.69
N PHE A 169 -13.56 2.33 -8.00
CA PHE A 169 -13.83 3.39 -8.96
C PHE A 169 -15.16 4.09 -8.68
N GLY A 170 -16.24 3.33 -8.47
CA GLY A 170 -17.56 3.90 -8.23
C GLY A 170 -17.65 4.65 -6.92
N LYS A 171 -17.14 4.05 -5.84
CA LYS A 171 -17.30 4.58 -4.48
C LYS A 171 -16.29 5.65 -4.12
N PHE A 172 -15.00 5.42 -4.38
CA PHE A 172 -13.93 6.27 -3.87
C PHE A 172 -13.33 7.21 -4.91
N LEU A 173 -13.53 6.92 -6.20
CA LEU A 173 -12.98 7.71 -7.30
C LEU A 173 -14.04 8.46 -8.11
N ASN A 174 -15.34 8.17 -7.87
CA ASN A 174 -16.47 8.75 -8.60
C ASN A 174 -16.31 8.62 -10.13
N MET A 175 -15.92 7.41 -10.56
CA MET A 175 -15.82 7.04 -11.96
C MET A 175 -16.53 5.71 -12.17
N GLU A 176 -17.13 5.54 -13.33
CA GLU A 176 -17.72 4.26 -13.71
C GLU A 176 -16.80 3.56 -14.72
N VAL A 177 -16.57 2.27 -14.49
CA VAL A 177 -15.78 1.43 -15.39
C VAL A 177 -16.48 0.09 -15.60
N SER A 178 -16.53 -0.36 -16.86
CA SER A 178 -17.13 -1.65 -17.21
C SER A 178 -16.16 -2.80 -16.93
N SER A 179 -16.71 -3.95 -16.55
CA SER A 179 -15.96 -5.20 -16.43
C SER A 179 -15.20 -5.55 -17.71
N ASP A 180 -15.79 -5.28 -18.88
CA ASP A 180 -15.18 -5.50 -20.18
C ASP A 180 -13.95 -4.62 -20.42
N ALA A 181 -13.95 -3.38 -19.91
CA ALA A 181 -12.78 -2.51 -20.00
C ALA A 181 -11.66 -3.00 -19.07
N ILE A 182 -11.99 -3.39 -17.84
CA ILE A 182 -10.98 -3.87 -16.87
C ILE A 182 -10.33 -5.17 -17.36
N SER A 183 -11.12 -6.10 -17.89
CA SER A 183 -10.63 -7.42 -18.33
C SER A 183 -9.67 -7.37 -19.52
N GLN A 184 -9.61 -6.24 -20.24
CA GLN A 184 -8.63 -6.02 -21.32
C GLN A 184 -7.21 -5.72 -20.81
N PHE A 185 -7.06 -5.34 -19.54
CA PHE A 185 -5.77 -4.99 -18.95
C PHE A 185 -5.15 -6.16 -18.19
N ASN A 186 -3.85 -6.07 -17.93
CA ASN A 186 -3.18 -6.92 -16.97
C ASN A 186 -3.49 -6.43 -15.53
N GLY A 187 -3.54 -7.35 -14.56
CA GLY A 187 -3.80 -7.02 -13.16
C GLY A 187 -2.86 -5.96 -12.56
N HIS A 188 -1.56 -6.01 -12.87
CA HIS A 188 -0.59 -5.00 -12.47
C HIS A 188 -0.87 -3.62 -13.09
N THR A 189 -1.40 -3.58 -14.31
CA THR A 189 -1.84 -2.33 -14.94
C THR A 189 -3.08 -1.77 -14.25
N VAL A 190 -4.07 -2.61 -13.95
CA VAL A 190 -5.28 -2.20 -13.20
C VAL A 190 -4.89 -1.63 -11.84
N LYS A 191 -4.06 -2.37 -11.10
CA LYS A 191 -3.50 -1.98 -9.80
C LYS A 191 -2.83 -0.61 -9.84
N ARG A 192 -1.98 -0.35 -10.84
CA ARG A 192 -1.30 0.93 -11.04
C ARG A 192 -2.31 2.04 -11.34
N ILE A 193 -3.24 1.81 -12.27
CA ILE A 193 -4.25 2.80 -12.67
C ILE A 193 -5.11 3.20 -11.47
N VAL A 194 -5.64 2.23 -10.71
CA VAL A 194 -6.49 2.50 -9.54
C VAL A 194 -5.73 3.29 -8.48
N THR A 195 -4.48 2.92 -8.22
CA THR A 195 -3.63 3.62 -7.25
C THR A 195 -3.35 5.06 -7.68
N GLU A 196 -3.02 5.31 -8.95
CA GLU A 196 -2.78 6.68 -9.45
C GLU A 196 -4.04 7.55 -9.36
N ASN A 197 -5.21 7.03 -9.74
CA ASN A 197 -6.46 7.78 -9.61
C ASN A 197 -6.79 8.08 -8.13
N ALA A 198 -6.54 7.13 -7.22
CA ALA A 198 -6.72 7.37 -5.78
C ALA A 198 -5.81 8.49 -5.27
N LEU A 199 -4.55 8.56 -5.74
CA LEU A 199 -3.62 9.63 -5.39
C LEU A 199 -4.08 10.99 -5.91
N GLU A 200 -4.65 11.04 -7.11
CA GLU A 200 -5.24 12.27 -7.69
C GLU A 200 -6.46 12.74 -6.88
N VAL A 201 -7.35 11.83 -6.46
CA VAL A 201 -8.46 12.16 -5.57
C VAL A 201 -7.97 12.69 -4.23
N ILE A 202 -6.93 12.06 -3.64
CA ILE A 202 -6.34 12.52 -2.39
C ILE A 202 -5.79 13.94 -2.51
N ASP A 203 -5.03 14.24 -3.58
CA ASP A 203 -4.52 15.60 -3.81
C ASP A 203 -5.66 16.61 -3.97
N ALA A 204 -6.70 16.27 -4.74
CA ALA A 204 -7.83 17.15 -4.98
C ALA A 204 -8.64 17.42 -3.71
N LEU A 205 -8.94 16.38 -2.93
CA LEU A 205 -9.64 16.51 -1.65
C LEU A 205 -8.80 17.32 -0.65
N TYR A 206 -7.51 17.01 -0.50
CA TYR A 206 -6.67 17.71 0.45
C TYR A 206 -6.50 19.20 0.09
N ALA A 207 -6.40 19.53 -1.19
CA ALA A 207 -6.33 20.91 -1.67
C ALA A 207 -7.64 21.68 -1.44
N GLN A 208 -8.80 21.01 -1.49
CA GLN A 208 -10.10 21.61 -1.20
C GLN A 208 -10.34 21.77 0.30
N SER A 209 -10.14 20.70 1.06
CA SER A 209 -10.35 20.62 2.51
C SER A 209 -9.59 19.41 3.08
N PRO A 210 -8.58 19.62 3.95
CA PRO A 210 -7.91 18.52 4.64
C PRO A 210 -8.89 17.59 5.38
N ASP A 211 -9.99 18.11 5.92
CA ASP A 211 -11.00 17.29 6.60
C ASP A 211 -11.74 16.35 5.65
N ASP A 212 -12.00 16.78 4.42
CA ASP A 212 -12.61 15.91 3.40
C ASP A 212 -11.66 14.74 3.10
N PHE A 213 -10.36 15.01 2.92
CA PHE A 213 -9.37 13.95 2.79
C PHE A 213 -9.35 13.01 4.01
N TYR A 214 -9.40 13.53 5.23
CA TYR A 214 -9.40 12.71 6.45
C TYR A 214 -10.64 11.79 6.52
N ASN A 215 -11.81 12.32 6.16
CA ASN A 215 -13.05 11.55 6.11
C ASN A 215 -13.01 10.50 4.99
N TRP A 216 -12.49 10.85 3.82
CA TRP A 216 -12.27 9.91 2.72
C TRP A 216 -11.35 8.76 3.13
N TYR A 217 -10.18 9.07 3.71
CA TYR A 217 -9.23 8.06 4.15
C TYR A 217 -9.82 7.14 5.21
N ALA A 218 -10.60 7.71 6.14
CA ALA A 218 -11.26 6.99 7.21
C ALA A 218 -12.26 5.95 6.70
N VAL A 219 -13.15 6.37 5.78
CA VAL A 219 -14.13 5.47 5.15
C VAL A 219 -13.42 4.43 4.29
N PHE A 220 -12.49 4.87 3.43
CA PHE A 220 -11.69 3.99 2.57
C PHE A 220 -11.00 2.90 3.39
N SER A 221 -10.24 3.28 4.41
CA SER A 221 -9.47 2.35 5.23
C SER A 221 -10.34 1.43 6.06
N SER A 222 -11.44 1.92 6.62
CA SER A 222 -12.42 1.12 7.38
C SER A 222 -13.07 0.05 6.50
N ASP A 223 -13.49 0.42 5.29
CA ASP A 223 -14.16 -0.50 4.38
C ASP A 223 -13.21 -1.57 3.85
N LEU A 224 -11.97 -1.18 3.53
CA LEU A 224 -10.94 -2.16 3.18
C LEU A 224 -10.60 -3.09 4.34
N ALA A 225 -10.52 -2.59 5.57
CA ALA A 225 -10.27 -3.44 6.74
C ALA A 225 -11.42 -4.43 6.97
N LYS A 226 -12.67 -4.01 6.81
CA LYS A 226 -13.84 -4.91 6.93
C LYS A 226 -13.83 -6.02 5.88
N ALA A 227 -13.43 -5.71 4.66
CA ALA A 227 -13.43 -6.67 3.56
C ALA A 227 -12.16 -7.54 3.50
N PHE A 228 -11.01 -7.02 3.94
CA PHE A 228 -9.70 -7.61 3.68
C PHE A 228 -8.75 -7.59 4.89
N ALA A 229 -9.24 -7.58 6.13
CA ALA A 229 -8.41 -7.57 7.35
C ALA A 229 -7.31 -8.64 7.35
N ASP A 230 -7.64 -9.86 6.90
CA ASP A 230 -6.69 -10.99 6.83
C ASP A 230 -5.55 -10.77 5.83
N ASN A 231 -5.73 -9.84 4.88
CA ASN A 231 -4.74 -9.49 3.87
C ASN A 231 -3.84 -8.34 4.30
N MET A 232 -4.14 -7.67 5.42
CA MET A 232 -3.39 -6.54 5.92
C MET A 232 -2.46 -6.93 7.06
N GLN A 233 -1.39 -6.16 7.26
CA GLN A 233 -0.45 -6.33 8.36
C GLN A 233 -0.50 -5.10 9.28
N GLY A 234 -0.46 -5.32 10.59
CA GLY A 234 -0.49 -4.27 11.60
C GLY A 234 -1.90 -3.93 12.09
N GLU A 235 -1.98 -3.56 13.36
CA GLU A 235 -3.25 -3.32 14.08
C GLU A 235 -4.07 -2.19 13.46
N ILE A 236 -3.42 -1.09 13.06
CA ILE A 236 -4.12 0.03 12.40
C ILE A 236 -4.80 -0.43 11.12
N ARG A 237 -4.07 -1.13 10.23
CA ARG A 237 -4.58 -1.53 8.93
C ARG A 237 -5.79 -2.46 9.06
N LYS A 238 -5.76 -3.35 10.05
CA LYS A 238 -6.84 -4.31 10.34
C LYS A 238 -8.03 -3.71 11.08
N ASN A 239 -7.88 -2.51 11.64
CA ASN A 239 -8.94 -1.91 12.43
C ASN A 239 -10.11 -1.49 11.54
N SER A 240 -11.33 -1.90 11.86
CA SER A 240 -12.52 -1.57 11.08
C SER A 240 -13.15 -0.22 11.47
N SER A 241 -12.65 0.47 12.49
CA SER A 241 -13.20 1.75 12.97
C SER A 241 -12.77 2.92 12.10
N LYS A 242 -13.75 3.63 11.52
CA LYS A 242 -13.51 4.89 10.78
C LYS A 242 -12.84 5.94 11.67
N ARG A 243 -13.23 6.03 12.94
CA ARG A 243 -12.69 7.02 13.89
C ARG A 243 -11.19 6.86 14.07
N ILE A 244 -10.72 5.62 14.26
CA ILE A 244 -9.30 5.31 14.43
C ILE A 244 -8.50 5.71 13.19
N HIS A 245 -8.98 5.38 11.99
CA HIS A 245 -8.33 5.79 10.75
C HIS A 245 -8.31 7.31 10.56
N ARG A 246 -9.40 7.99 10.94
CA ARG A 246 -9.50 9.46 10.87
C ARG A 246 -8.54 10.15 11.84
N GLU A 247 -8.42 9.64 13.06
CA GLU A 247 -7.47 10.14 14.04
C GLU A 247 -6.03 9.91 13.55
N TRP A 248 -5.72 8.69 13.09
CA TRP A 248 -4.38 8.36 12.59
C TRP A 248 -3.95 9.28 11.43
N VAL A 249 -4.82 9.50 10.45
CA VAL A 249 -4.46 10.28 9.25
C VAL A 249 -4.26 11.78 9.53
N LYS A 250 -4.82 12.29 10.61
CA LYS A 250 -4.62 13.68 11.07
C LYS A 250 -3.23 13.89 11.67
N GLU A 251 -2.66 12.85 12.26
CA GLU A 251 -1.38 12.91 12.97
C GLU A 251 -0.17 12.63 12.07
N VAL A 252 -0.40 12.22 10.82
CA VAL A 252 0.67 11.86 9.88
C VAL A 252 0.76 12.84 8.71
N PRO A 253 1.98 13.14 8.20
CA PRO A 253 2.13 13.96 7.00
C PRO A 253 1.44 13.32 5.80
N LEU A 254 0.95 14.14 4.87
CA LEU A 254 0.19 13.69 3.69
C LEU A 254 0.92 12.60 2.90
N GLN A 255 2.24 12.70 2.75
CA GLN A 255 3.05 11.68 2.07
C GLN A 255 3.04 10.31 2.77
N HIS A 256 2.86 10.25 4.09
CA HIS A 256 2.70 8.98 4.82
C HIS A 256 1.34 8.36 4.53
N ALA A 257 0.28 9.18 4.57
CA ALA A 257 -1.07 8.69 4.29
C ALA A 257 -1.22 8.20 2.83
N LYS A 258 -0.62 8.92 1.87
CA LYS A 258 -0.53 8.48 0.46
C LYS A 258 0.21 7.16 0.30
N ALA A 259 1.37 7.03 0.94
CA ALA A 259 2.13 5.77 0.94
C ALA A 259 1.31 4.60 1.49
N GLU A 260 0.53 4.85 2.54
CA GLU A 260 -0.33 3.86 3.15
C GLU A 260 -1.48 3.43 2.22
N VAL A 261 -2.09 4.35 1.48
CA VAL A 261 -3.09 4.02 0.44
C VAL A 261 -2.48 3.18 -0.67
N ILE A 262 -1.28 3.54 -1.15
CA ILE A 262 -0.53 2.77 -2.15
C ILE A 262 -0.32 1.34 -1.65
N ILE A 263 0.20 1.17 -0.43
CA ILE A 263 0.49 -0.15 0.14
C ILE A 263 -0.80 -0.97 0.30
N LYS A 264 -1.87 -0.42 0.87
CA LYS A 264 -3.15 -1.14 1.06
C LYS A 264 -3.73 -1.63 -0.24
N LEU A 265 -3.86 -0.75 -1.24
CA LEU A 265 -4.35 -1.14 -2.57
C LEU A 265 -3.48 -2.24 -3.15
N HIS A 266 -2.16 -2.08 -3.05
CA HIS A 266 -1.25 -3.05 -3.65
C HIS A 266 -1.29 -4.42 -2.97
N MET A 267 -1.42 -4.46 -1.64
CA MET A 267 -1.54 -5.69 -0.87
C MET A 267 -2.83 -6.44 -1.19
N ILE A 268 -3.96 -5.73 -1.30
CA ILE A 268 -5.26 -6.34 -1.64
C ILE A 268 -5.21 -6.95 -3.03
N TYR A 269 -4.76 -6.19 -4.03
CA TYR A 269 -4.63 -6.70 -5.40
C TYR A 269 -3.75 -7.95 -5.47
N ASN A 270 -2.62 -7.99 -4.76
CA ASN A 270 -1.75 -9.18 -4.74
C ASN A 270 -2.43 -10.44 -4.17
N LYS A 271 -3.56 -10.30 -3.47
CA LYS A 271 -4.30 -11.43 -2.90
C LYS A 271 -5.50 -11.86 -3.74
N ILE A 272 -6.13 -10.90 -4.41
CA ILE A 272 -7.32 -11.17 -5.22
C ILE A 272 -7.00 -11.43 -6.69
N MET A 273 -5.81 -11.06 -7.18
CA MET A 273 -5.30 -11.42 -8.51
C MET A 273 -4.69 -12.82 -8.52
#